data_AF-A0AAJ3Z492-F1
#
_entry.id   AF-A0AAJ3Z492-F1
#
_cell.length_a   1.000
_cell.length_b   1.000
_cell.length_c   1.000
_cell.angle_alpha   90.00
_cell.angle_beta   90.00
_cell.angle_gamma   90.00
#
_symmetry.space_group_name_H-M   'P 1'
#
loop_
_entity.id
_entity.type
_entity.pdbx_description
1 polymer ?
#
loop_
_entity_poly.entity_id
_entity_poly.type
_entity_poly.pdbx_seq_one_letter_code
_entity_poly.pdbx_strand_id
1 'polypeptide(L)'
;MHHAVYLKNISSILPARDGSGALNFFHSFDPPHVYTYGDWILLDANAQSNLGVWALIHKTAERSHLAAYGEWGFHSYLVYGGNLIIPEKELAAFLNA
;
A
#
# COMPACT_ATOMS: atom_id res chain seq x y z
N MET A 1 8.37 -11.74 23.56
CA MET A 1 9.54 -11.27 22.77
C MET A 1 8.96 -10.56 21.54
N HIS A 2 9.08 -9.23 21.44
CA HIS A 2 8.56 -8.50 20.28
C HIS A 2 9.65 -8.45 19.21
N HIS A 3 9.44 -9.12 18.07
CA HIS A 3 10.36 -9.06 16.94
C HIS A 3 10.02 -7.81 16.13
N ALA A 4 10.90 -6.82 16.15
CA ALA A 4 10.80 -5.67 15.25
C ALA A 4 11.35 -6.06 13.87
N VAL A 5 10.58 -5.80 12.82
CA VAL A 5 10.96 -6.10 11.44
C VAL A 5 11.05 -4.80 10.67
N TYR A 6 12.17 -4.58 10.00
CA TYR A 6 12.29 -3.47 9.05
C TYR A 6 11.34 -3.70 7.88
N LEU A 7 10.57 -2.67 7.52
CA LEU A 7 9.55 -2.76 6.48
C LEU A 7 10.10 -3.21 5.12
N LYS A 8 11.33 -2.82 4.79
CA LYS A 8 12.04 -3.30 3.58
C LYS A 8 12.27 -4.82 3.54
N ASN A 9 12.24 -5.49 4.69
CA ASN A 9 12.44 -6.93 4.80
C ASN A 9 11.11 -7.70 4.84
N ILE A 10 9.94 -7.03 4.88
CA ILE A 10 8.64 -7.71 5.07
C ILE A 10 8.39 -8.77 3.99
N SER A 11 8.74 -8.48 2.74
CA SER A 11 8.53 -9.39 1.61
C SER A 11 9.44 -10.62 1.64
N SER A 12 10.56 -10.54 2.36
CA SER A 12 11.48 -11.68 2.56
C SER A 12 11.12 -12.56 3.75
N ILE A 13 10.31 -12.05 4.68
CA ILE A 13 9.98 -12.71 5.96
C ILE A 13 8.58 -13.32 5.92
N LEU A 14 7.61 -12.60 5.33
CA LEU A 14 6.23 -13.06 5.23
C LEU A 14 6.01 -13.79 3.91
N PRO A 15 5.21 -14.87 3.89
CA PRO A 15 4.86 -15.55 2.66
C PRO A 15 4.10 -14.60 1.72
N ALA A 16 4.45 -14.64 0.44
CA ALA A 16 3.74 -13.90 -0.58
C ALA A 16 2.29 -14.39 -0.68
N ARG A 17 1.36 -13.45 -0.76
CA ARG A 17 -0.07 -13.70 -0.91
C ARG A 17 -0.60 -12.95 -2.13
N ASP A 18 -1.67 -13.44 -2.71
CA ASP A 18 -2.38 -12.73 -3.78
C ASP A 18 -2.96 -11.42 -3.24
N GLY A 19 -2.59 -10.30 -3.86
CA GLY A 19 -3.06 -8.96 -3.55
C GLY A 19 -4.00 -8.39 -4.61
N SER A 20 -4.52 -9.21 -5.51
CA SER A 20 -5.43 -8.76 -6.56
C SER A 20 -6.66 -8.07 -5.96
N GLY A 21 -6.93 -6.86 -6.41
CA GLY A 21 -8.03 -6.02 -5.93
C GLY A 21 -7.78 -5.40 -4.55
N ALA A 22 -6.58 -5.55 -3.98
CA ALA A 22 -6.25 -4.93 -2.71
C ALA A 22 -6.28 -3.40 -2.78
N LEU A 23 -6.09 -2.77 -3.95
CA LEU A 23 -6.17 -1.32 -4.11
C LEU A 23 -7.59 -0.84 -4.48
N ASN A 24 -8.56 -1.74 -4.65
CA ASN A 24 -9.93 -1.35 -5.04
C ASN A 24 -10.60 -0.38 -4.07
N PHE A 25 -10.20 -0.40 -2.78
CA PHE A 25 -10.74 0.51 -1.78
C PHE A 25 -10.45 1.99 -2.10
N PHE A 26 -9.36 2.28 -2.84
CA PHE A 26 -9.04 3.65 -3.28
C PHE A 26 -10.08 4.23 -4.23
N HIS A 27 -10.84 3.41 -4.96
CA HIS A 27 -11.85 3.90 -5.92
C HIS A 27 -13.03 4.62 -5.27
N SER A 28 -13.19 4.51 -3.95
CA SER A 28 -14.23 5.23 -3.19
C SER A 28 -13.76 6.60 -2.69
N PHE A 29 -12.50 6.98 -2.95
CA PHE A 29 -11.88 8.23 -2.52
C PHE A 29 -11.54 9.09 -3.73
N ASP A 30 -11.17 10.35 -3.48
CA ASP A 30 -10.60 11.20 -4.52
C ASP A 30 -9.33 10.53 -5.09
N PRO A 31 -8.94 10.84 -6.34
CA PRO A 31 -7.73 10.27 -6.94
C PRO A 31 -6.52 10.42 -5.99
N PRO A 32 -5.80 9.32 -5.70
CA PRO A 32 -4.70 9.36 -4.75
C PRO A 32 -3.57 10.24 -5.28
N HIS A 33 -2.94 10.97 -4.36
CA HIS A 33 -1.61 11.50 -4.60
C HIS A 33 -0.62 10.34 -4.58
N VAL A 34 0.28 10.34 -5.56
CA VAL A 34 1.32 9.32 -5.70
C VAL A 34 2.67 9.94 -5.35
N TYR A 35 3.31 9.41 -4.31
CA TYR A 35 4.67 9.77 -3.94
C TYR A 35 5.61 8.60 -4.20
N THR A 36 6.75 8.88 -4.81
CA THR A 36 7.78 7.88 -5.09
C THR A 36 9.07 8.22 -4.36
N TYR A 37 9.70 7.20 -3.76
CA TYR A 37 10.98 7.34 -3.06
C TYR A 37 11.83 6.08 -3.26
N GLY A 38 12.76 6.15 -4.21
CA GLY A 38 13.52 4.97 -4.66
C GLY A 38 12.57 3.87 -5.11
N ASP A 39 12.64 2.72 -4.46
CA ASP A 39 11.82 1.54 -4.74
C ASP A 39 10.46 1.56 -4.01
N TRP A 40 10.09 2.67 -3.36
CA TRP A 40 8.84 2.79 -2.62
C TRP A 40 7.84 3.71 -3.30
N ILE A 41 6.58 3.33 -3.23
CA ILE A 41 5.43 4.11 -3.69
C ILE A 41 4.47 4.26 -2.52
N LEU A 42 4.07 5.49 -2.23
CA LEU A 42 2.96 5.81 -1.33
C LEU A 42 1.79 6.31 -2.17
N LEU A 43 0.66 5.63 -2.06
CA LEU A 43 -0.63 6.12 -2.52
C LEU A 43 -1.33 6.75 -1.31
N ASP A 44 -1.78 7.99 -1.45
CA ASP A 44 -2.48 8.72 -0.40
C ASP A 44 -3.72 9.40 -0.97
N ALA A 45 -4.90 8.89 -0.61
CA ALA A 45 -6.18 9.43 -1.05
C ALA A 45 -6.98 9.93 0.14
N ASN A 46 -7.72 11.02 -0.09
CA ASN A 46 -8.62 11.60 0.89
C ASN A 46 -10.06 11.58 0.38
N ALA A 47 -11.00 11.65 1.32
CA ALA A 47 -12.40 11.93 1.06
C ALA A 47 -12.90 12.82 2.21
N GLN A 48 -13.55 13.94 1.89
CA GLN A 48 -14.27 14.77 2.87
C GLN A 48 -13.50 15.09 4.17
N SER A 49 -12.57 16.05 4.10
CA SER A 49 -11.82 16.62 5.24
C SER A 49 -10.85 15.67 5.95
N ASN A 50 -11.33 14.73 6.76
CA ASN A 50 -10.49 13.92 7.66
C ASN A 50 -10.60 12.40 7.45
N LEU A 51 -11.30 11.96 6.40
CA LEU A 51 -11.28 10.57 5.98
C LEU A 51 -10.28 10.42 4.84
N GLY A 52 -9.53 9.35 4.87
CA GLY A 52 -8.54 9.07 3.84
C GLY A 52 -7.90 7.73 4.08
N VAL A 53 -7.27 7.23 3.03
CA VAL A 53 -6.62 5.93 2.98
C VAL A 53 -5.24 6.09 2.39
N TRP A 54 -4.33 5.25 2.86
CA TRP A 54 -2.98 5.20 2.34
C TRP A 54 -2.52 3.77 2.15
N ALA A 55 -1.63 3.58 1.19
CA ALA A 55 -1.00 2.30 0.89
C ALA A 55 0.48 2.52 0.56
N LEU A 56 1.32 1.75 1.23
CA LEU A 56 2.75 1.75 1.01
C LEU A 56 3.17 0.47 0.30
N ILE A 57 3.72 0.66 -0.90
CA ILE A 57 4.07 -0.38 -1.84
C ILE A 57 5.59 -0.39 -2.00
N HIS A 58 6.19 -1.55 -1.82
CA HIS A 58 7.61 -1.80 -2.09
C HIS A 58 7.75 -2.49 -3.43
N LYS A 59 8.46 -1.86 -4.35
CA LYS A 59 8.78 -2.43 -5.66
C LYS A 59 10.09 -3.20 -5.56
N THR A 60 10.07 -4.48 -5.89
CA THR A 60 11.28 -5.28 -6.06
C THR A 60 11.59 -5.42 -7.55
N ALA A 61 12.72 -6.04 -7.89
CA ALA A 61 13.07 -6.32 -9.28
C ALA A 61 12.02 -7.19 -10.01
N GLU A 62 11.25 -8.00 -9.27
CA GLU A 62 10.30 -8.95 -9.86
C GLU A 62 8.85 -8.51 -9.72
N ARG A 63 8.47 -7.89 -8.60
CA ARG A 63 7.06 -7.67 -8.23
C ARG A 63 6.87 -6.43 -7.35
N SER A 64 5.64 -5.93 -7.34
CA SER A 64 5.21 -4.88 -6.41
C SER A 64 4.49 -5.50 -5.23
N HIS A 65 4.89 -5.11 -4.01
CA HIS A 65 4.40 -5.67 -2.76
C HIS A 65 3.69 -4.60 -1.95
N LEU A 66 2.41 -4.77 -1.65
CA LEU A 66 1.74 -3.95 -0.65
C LEU A 66 2.24 -4.36 0.74
N ALA A 67 3.08 -3.51 1.31
CA ALA A 67 3.77 -3.75 2.58
C ALA A 67 2.92 -3.33 3.77
N ALA A 68 2.19 -2.22 3.62
CA ALA A 68 1.27 -1.69 4.63
C ALA A 68 0.17 -0.84 4.00
N TYR A 69 -1.00 -0.80 4.62
CA TYR A 69 -2.07 0.13 4.29
C TYR A 69 -2.91 0.48 5.54
N GLY A 70 -3.60 1.60 5.49
CA GLY A 70 -4.40 2.08 6.60
C GLY A 70 -5.25 3.29 6.24
N GLU A 71 -5.84 3.89 7.28
CA GLU A 71 -6.75 5.04 7.18
C GLU A 71 -6.23 6.21 8.04
N TRP A 72 -6.54 7.46 7.68
CA TRP A 72 -6.11 8.66 8.43
C TRP A 72 -7.11 9.11 9.51
N GLY A 73 -8.36 8.65 9.44
CA GLY A 73 -9.46 9.10 10.31
C GLY A 73 -9.76 8.17 11.48
N PHE A 74 -10.99 7.63 11.50
CA PHE A 74 -11.53 6.80 12.58
C PHE A 74 -10.66 5.59 12.95
N HIS A 75 -9.89 5.06 11.99
CA HIS A 75 -9.04 3.89 12.17
C HIS A 75 -7.54 4.19 12.01
N SER A 76 -7.10 5.43 12.30
CA SER A 76 -5.68 5.83 12.26
C SER A 76 -4.76 5.06 13.21
N TYR A 77 -5.32 4.38 14.20
CA TYR A 77 -4.58 3.48 15.10
C TYR A 77 -4.39 2.06 14.53
N LEU A 78 -4.97 1.74 13.36
CA LEU A 78 -4.84 0.45 12.71
C LEU A 78 -3.99 0.56 11.44
N VAL A 79 -3.02 -0.34 11.34
CA VAL A 79 -2.22 -0.54 10.14
C VAL A 79 -2.25 -2.01 9.80
N TYR A 80 -2.64 -2.31 8.57
CA TYR A 80 -2.65 -3.66 8.03
C TYR A 80 -1.35 -3.87 7.26
N GLY A 81 -0.51 -4.77 7.74
CA GLY A 81 0.77 -5.12 7.11
C GLY A 81 0.72 -6.47 6.40
N GLY A 82 1.60 -6.67 5.41
CA GLY A 82 1.71 -7.96 4.75
C GLY A 82 2.69 -8.02 3.60
N ASN A 83 2.67 -9.15 2.90
CA ASN A 83 3.38 -9.37 1.64
C ASN A 83 2.37 -9.72 0.54
N LEU A 84 1.54 -8.74 0.17
CA LEU A 84 0.52 -8.91 -0.88
C LEU A 84 1.12 -8.49 -2.22
N ILE A 85 1.14 -9.41 -3.19
CA ILE A 85 1.61 -9.12 -4.55
C ILE A 85 0.52 -8.34 -5.28
N ILE A 86 0.80 -7.09 -5.64
CA ILE A 86 -0.12 -6.27 -6.42
C ILE A 86 0.11 -6.52 -7.92
N PRO A 87 -0.94 -6.87 -8.69
CA PRO A 87 -0.83 -6.98 -10.13
C PRO A 87 -0.36 -5.65 -10.75
N GLU A 88 0.61 -5.71 -11.67
CA GLU A 88 1.17 -4.50 -12.29
C GLU A 88 0.11 -3.63 -12.96
N LYS A 89 -0.88 -4.24 -13.59
CA LYS A 89 -2.00 -3.53 -14.23
C LYS A 89 -2.81 -2.70 -13.24
N GLU A 90 -2.99 -3.20 -12.02
CA GLU A 90 -3.74 -2.51 -10.96
C GLU A 90 -2.94 -1.31 -10.47
N LEU A 91 -1.64 -1.49 -10.19
CA LEU A 91 -0.76 -0.40 -9.79
C LEU A 91 -0.60 0.66 -10.90
N ALA A 92 -0.47 0.23 -12.16
CA ALA A 92 -0.32 1.11 -13.31
C ALA A 92 -1.53 2.04 -13.51
N ALA A 93 -2.72 1.66 -13.05
CA ALA A 93 -3.90 2.52 -13.11
C ALA A 93 -3.77 3.76 -12.21
N PHE A 94 -2.94 3.70 -11.16
CA PHE A 94 -2.66 4.84 -10.28
C PHE A 94 -1.42 5.63 -10.71
N LEU A 95 -0.42 4.96 -11.29
CA LEU A 95 0.84 5.61 -11.70
C LEU A 95 0.73 6.43 -12.99
N ASN A 96 -0.25 6.13 -13.84
CA ASN A 96 -0.46 6.80 -15.14
C ASN A 96 -1.73 7.67 -15.17
N ALA A 97 -2.29 7.99 -14.00
CA ALA A 97 -3.49 8.80 -13.84
C ALA A 97 -3.19 10.31 -13.83
#